data_AF-A0A7V5Q154-F1
#
_entry.id   AF-A0A7V5Q154-F1
#
_cell.length_a   1.000
_cell.length_b   1.000
_cell.length_c   1.000
_cell.angle_alpha   90.00
_cell.angle_beta   90.00
_cell.angle_gamma   90.00
#
_symmetry.space_group_name_H-M   'P 1'
#
loop_
_entity.id
_entity.type
_entity.pdbx_description
1 polymer ?
#
loop_
_entity_poly.entity_id
_entity_poly.type
_entity_poly.pdbx_seq_one_letter_code
_entity_poly.pdbx_strand_id
1 'polypeptide(L)'
;MHPTFLFLRLEVILVLWAVVALAMLAWSAYREGFTRDLLLMAAVFAAVGSGLYWMVPKMGIRDASGHVGLAVRGYGFFVAIGVASGLFVAARNATRAGIPRDYAFSAAFAMLAGGFIGARLFYVIEYFDDFRAETWGQTIAAVLRYYEGGLVVYGGLIGGTVGFFLYTWLRKIDSLNLLDVMAPAMAIGLAFGRIGCLMNGCCWGGVCEGAMAIRFPPGSPPYVRHLETGELLGFHLETHPRGGWVVTRVDPNSLAARGGLKKGDRIVQLQIASLKTLQQIGRHPSSGSQEVVVRVVTQEGLELTWTADQLPHRSLPVHPAQVYASLNAFLLTALLYLALPWRQRPGDVAALMLTLYPISRILLEWIRSDEPGIAGTSLTISQWVSLGLLAVALAWWGLTRLWPRRLQDAAI
;
A
#
# COMPACT_ATOMS: atom_id res chain seq x y z
N MET A 1 -12.11 -9.06 3.03
CA MET A 1 -10.85 -9.57 3.63
C MET A 1 -9.90 -10.01 2.52
N HIS A 2 -8.69 -9.44 2.46
CA HIS A 2 -7.64 -9.69 1.45
C HIS A 2 -7.11 -11.13 1.46
N PRO A 3 -6.55 -11.64 0.33
CA PRO A 3 -5.99 -13.00 0.27
C PRO A 3 -4.93 -13.18 1.37
N THR A 4 -5.14 -14.21 2.19
CA THR A 4 -4.20 -14.60 3.23
C THR A 4 -2.97 -15.19 2.52
N PHE A 5 -1.83 -14.54 2.67
CA PHE A 5 -0.57 -15.00 2.06
C PHE A 5 -0.05 -16.24 2.80
N LEU A 6 -0.18 -16.23 4.13
CA LEU A 6 0.17 -17.33 5.00
C LEU A 6 -0.73 -17.30 6.24
N PHE A 7 -1.35 -18.42 6.59
CA PHE A 7 -2.06 -18.56 7.87
C PHE A 7 -1.14 -19.26 8.86
N LEU A 8 -0.65 -18.52 9.85
CA LEU A 8 0.19 -19.07 10.90
C LEU A 8 -0.69 -19.43 12.09
N ARG A 9 -0.81 -20.72 12.38
CA ARG A 9 -1.48 -21.21 13.60
C ARG A 9 -0.74 -20.69 14.83
N LEU A 10 -1.47 -20.39 15.90
CA LEU A 10 -0.87 -19.89 17.14
C LEU A 10 0.28 -20.79 17.64
N GLU A 11 0.08 -22.10 17.59
CA GLU A 11 1.10 -23.10 17.96
C GLU A 11 2.39 -22.92 17.16
N VAL A 12 2.28 -22.76 15.84
CA VAL A 12 3.44 -22.55 14.95
C VAL A 12 4.14 -21.23 15.28
N ILE A 13 3.40 -20.17 15.57
CA ILE A 13 3.96 -18.86 15.95
C ILE A 13 4.76 -18.99 17.24
N LEU A 14 4.21 -19.66 18.25
CA LEU A 14 4.87 -19.84 19.55
C LEU A 14 6.11 -20.73 19.43
N VAL A 15 6.06 -21.78 18.59
CA VAL A 15 7.23 -22.63 18.31
C VAL A 15 8.32 -21.83 17.59
N LEU A 16 7.98 -21.08 16.54
CA LEU A 16 8.95 -20.25 15.82
C LEU A 16 9.57 -19.19 16.75
N TRP A 17 8.76 -18.54 17.60
CA TRP A 17 9.23 -17.60 18.59
C TRP A 17 10.17 -18.26 19.60
N ALA A 18 9.81 -19.43 20.13
CA ALA A 18 10.64 -20.18 21.07
C ALA A 18 11.98 -20.59 20.43
N VAL A 19 11.97 -21.05 19.17
CA VAL A 19 13.21 -21.41 18.44
C VAL A 19 14.13 -20.20 18.28
N VAL A 20 13.59 -19.06 17.85
CA VAL A 20 14.38 -17.82 17.69
C VAL A 20 14.90 -17.32 19.04
N ALA A 21 14.04 -17.29 20.07
CA ALA A 21 14.42 -16.87 21.41
C ALA A 21 15.54 -17.76 21.97
N LEU A 22 15.40 -19.09 21.88
CA LEU A 22 16.41 -20.05 22.32
C LEU A 22 17.71 -19.90 21.53
N ALA A 23 17.65 -19.75 20.21
CA ALA A 23 18.83 -19.55 19.38
C ALA A 23 19.58 -18.25 19.74
N MET A 24 18.85 -17.15 19.95
CA MET A 24 19.44 -15.87 20.34
C MET A 24 20.00 -15.90 21.76
N LEU A 25 19.31 -16.53 22.71
CA LEU A 25 19.80 -16.72 24.08
C LEU A 25 21.04 -17.62 24.10
N ALA A 26 21.04 -18.73 23.36
CA ALA A 26 22.19 -19.61 23.25
C ALA A 26 23.39 -18.88 22.61
N TRP A 27 23.15 -18.07 21.57
CA TRP A 27 24.19 -17.27 20.93
C TRP A 27 24.77 -16.21 21.87
N SER A 28 23.92 -15.49 22.62
CA SER A 28 24.35 -14.51 23.62
C SER A 28 25.12 -15.18 24.76
N ALA A 29 24.60 -16.30 25.30
CA ALA A 29 25.28 -17.08 26.34
C ALA A 29 26.64 -17.61 25.86
N TYR A 30 26.75 -18.02 24.60
CA TYR A 30 28.02 -18.47 24.00
C TYR A 30 29.03 -17.33 23.84
N ARG A 31 28.59 -16.12 23.48
CA ARG A 31 29.49 -14.97 23.27
C ARG A 31 29.88 -14.23 24.53
N GLU A 32 28.93 -14.04 25.44
CA GLU A 32 29.06 -13.12 26.58
C GLU A 32 28.95 -13.84 27.93
N GLY A 33 28.63 -15.14 27.94
CA GLY A 33 28.44 -15.92 29.15
C GLY A 33 27.06 -15.71 29.79
N PHE A 34 26.87 -16.26 30.99
CA PHE A 34 25.63 -16.08 31.77
C PHE A 34 25.66 -14.74 32.53
N THR A 35 25.19 -13.68 31.88
CA THR A 35 25.11 -12.32 32.43
C THR A 35 23.69 -11.97 32.88
N ARG A 36 23.53 -10.84 33.60
CA ARG A 36 22.21 -10.28 33.92
C ARG A 36 21.44 -9.87 32.66
N ASP A 37 22.15 -9.45 31.62
CA ASP A 37 21.54 -9.07 30.34
C ASP A 37 20.91 -10.27 29.64
N LEU A 38 21.52 -11.45 29.74
CA LEU A 38 20.93 -12.70 29.27
C LEU A 38 19.61 -13.02 29.98
N LEU A 39 19.55 -12.82 31.31
CA LEU A 39 18.32 -13.02 32.09
C LEU A 39 17.24 -12.00 31.72
N LEU A 40 17.60 -10.73 31.54
CA LEU A 40 16.68 -9.69 31.08
C LEU A 40 16.14 -10.01 29.68
N MET A 41 17.00 -10.44 28.76
CA MET A 41 16.62 -10.85 27.42
C MET A 41 15.68 -12.06 27.44
N ALA A 42 15.95 -13.05 28.29
CA ALA A 42 15.06 -14.19 28.49
C ALA A 42 13.69 -13.77 29.03
N ALA A 43 13.66 -12.86 30.01
CA ALA A 43 12.43 -12.31 30.57
C ALA A 43 11.61 -11.56 29.50
N VAL A 44 12.27 -10.76 28.66
CA VAL A 44 11.61 -10.06 27.54
C VAL A 44 11.02 -11.06 26.54
N PHE A 45 11.78 -12.09 26.14
CA PHE A 45 11.26 -13.10 25.22
C PHE A 45 10.08 -13.88 25.81
N ALA A 46 10.12 -14.22 27.10
CA ALA A 46 9.01 -14.86 27.80
C ALA A 46 7.77 -13.96 27.89
N ALA A 47 7.97 -12.67 28.18
CA ALA A 47 6.89 -11.68 28.23
C ALA A 47 6.21 -11.51 26.87
N VAL A 48 7.00 -11.39 25.79
CA VAL A 48 6.47 -11.30 24.42
C VAL A 48 5.76 -12.59 24.02
N GLY A 49 6.33 -13.77 24.32
CA GLY A 49 5.69 -15.06 24.05
C GLY A 49 4.35 -15.21 24.78
N SER A 50 4.30 -14.80 26.04
CA SER A 50 3.07 -14.76 26.85
C SER A 50 2.03 -13.78 26.28
N GLY A 51 2.49 -12.62 25.83
CA GLY A 51 1.66 -11.62 25.15
C GLY A 51 1.07 -12.16 23.84
N LEU A 52 1.87 -12.86 23.02
CA LEU A 52 1.39 -13.52 21.80
C LEU A 52 0.34 -14.58 22.12
N TYR A 53 0.58 -15.45 23.11
CA TYR A 53 -0.39 -16.46 23.55
C TYR A 53 -1.73 -15.84 24.00
N TRP A 54 -1.69 -14.70 24.71
CA TRP A 54 -2.90 -14.04 25.20
C TRP A 54 -3.62 -13.20 24.14
N MET A 55 -2.87 -12.53 23.25
CA MET A 55 -3.41 -11.56 22.30
C MET A 55 -3.91 -12.20 21.01
N VAL A 56 -3.20 -13.21 20.48
CA VAL A 56 -3.55 -13.84 19.21
C VAL A 56 -4.94 -14.49 19.23
N PRO A 57 -5.41 -15.14 20.30
CA PRO A 57 -6.78 -15.63 20.36
C PRO A 57 -7.87 -14.56 20.32
N LYS A 58 -7.55 -13.33 20.74
CA LYS A 58 -8.49 -12.21 20.77
C LYS A 58 -8.57 -11.45 19.46
N MET A 59 -7.47 -11.43 18.70
CA MET A 59 -7.35 -10.66 17.45
C MET A 59 -7.23 -11.54 16.19
N GLY A 60 -6.90 -12.82 16.39
CA GLY A 60 -6.65 -13.78 15.33
C GLY A 60 -7.92 -14.20 14.60
N ILE A 61 -7.74 -14.65 13.36
CA ILE A 61 -8.82 -15.15 12.52
C ILE A 61 -8.90 -16.66 12.72
N ARG A 62 -10.12 -17.21 12.71
CA ARG A 62 -10.32 -18.66 12.68
C ARG A 62 -10.32 -19.15 11.24
N ASP A 63 -9.54 -20.20 10.99
CA ASP A 63 -9.59 -20.91 9.71
C ASP A 63 -10.87 -21.77 9.61
N ALA A 64 -11.18 -22.29 8.42
CA ALA A 64 -12.30 -23.20 8.15
C ALA A 64 -12.29 -24.45 9.07
N SER A 65 -11.11 -24.85 9.54
CA SER A 65 -10.90 -25.96 10.48
C SER A 65 -11.05 -25.56 11.96
N GLY A 66 -11.48 -24.34 12.27
CA GLY A 66 -11.70 -23.84 13.65
C GLY A 66 -10.44 -23.37 14.40
N HIS A 67 -9.24 -23.61 13.86
CA HIS A 67 -7.97 -23.22 14.46
C HIS A 67 -7.80 -21.70 14.46
N VAL A 68 -7.28 -21.17 15.57
CA VAL A 68 -6.98 -19.75 15.77
C VAL A 68 -5.55 -19.46 15.31
N GLY A 69 -5.39 -18.40 14.52
CA GLY A 69 -4.08 -17.98 14.03
C GLY A 69 -4.06 -16.56 13.48
N LEU A 70 -2.87 -16.13 13.06
CA LEU A 70 -2.67 -14.85 12.39
C LEU A 70 -2.66 -15.06 10.88
N ALA A 71 -3.59 -14.39 10.20
CA ALA A 71 -3.58 -14.28 8.76
C ALA A 71 -2.55 -13.22 8.35
N VAL A 72 -1.35 -13.66 7.97
CA VAL A 72 -0.34 -12.79 7.38
C VAL A 72 -0.84 -12.37 6.01
N ARG A 73 -1.17 -11.08 5.88
CA ARG A 73 -1.63 -10.49 4.61
C ARG A 73 -0.42 -10.14 3.75
N GLY A 74 -0.50 -10.39 2.45
CA GLY A 74 0.61 -10.12 1.52
C GLY A 74 1.06 -8.67 1.55
N TYR A 75 0.13 -7.71 1.63
CA TYR A 75 0.45 -6.29 1.77
C TYR A 75 1.35 -6.00 2.98
N GLY A 76 0.93 -6.42 4.18
CA GLY A 76 1.68 -6.17 5.42
C GLY A 76 3.05 -6.86 5.43
N PHE A 77 3.13 -8.07 4.86
CA PHE A 77 4.39 -8.80 4.73
C PHE A 77 5.41 -8.05 3.88
N PHE A 78 5.01 -7.59 2.69
CA PHE A 78 5.91 -6.83 1.82
C PHE A 78 6.23 -5.43 2.36
N VAL A 79 5.31 -4.78 3.08
CA VAL A 79 5.61 -3.53 3.81
C VAL A 79 6.69 -3.77 4.87
N ALA A 80 6.61 -4.87 5.63
CA ALA A 80 7.63 -5.22 6.63
C ALA A 80 9.00 -5.46 5.98
N ILE A 81 9.05 -6.16 4.85
CA ILE A 81 10.27 -6.31 4.05
C ILE A 81 10.78 -4.95 3.55
N GLY A 82 9.88 -4.08 3.12
CA GLY A 82 10.21 -2.71 2.69
C GLY A 82 10.85 -1.89 3.81
N VAL A 83 10.33 -1.97 5.03
CA VAL A 83 10.92 -1.30 6.20
C VAL A 83 12.28 -1.92 6.54
N ALA A 84 12.39 -3.25 6.61
CA ALA A 84 13.64 -3.93 6.95
C ALA A 84 14.75 -3.63 5.91
N SER A 85 14.42 -3.72 4.62
CA SER A 85 15.34 -3.38 3.53
C SER A 85 15.71 -1.89 3.52
N GLY A 86 14.75 -1.00 3.80
CA GLY A 86 14.99 0.44 3.98
C GLY A 86 15.97 0.72 5.11
N LEU A 87 15.75 0.14 6.29
CA LEU A 87 16.65 0.28 7.45
C LEU A 87 18.06 -0.24 7.13
N PHE A 88 18.15 -1.39 6.45
CA PHE A 88 19.42 -1.95 6.02
C PHE A 88 20.18 -1.02 5.06
N VAL A 89 19.50 -0.51 4.02
CA VAL A 89 20.07 0.43 3.05
C VAL A 89 20.47 1.73 3.72
N ALA A 90 19.64 2.28 4.60
CA ALA A 90 19.94 3.49 5.37
C ALA A 90 21.18 3.32 6.24
N ALA A 91 21.29 2.22 6.99
CA ALA A 91 22.45 1.94 7.82
C ALA A 91 23.74 1.75 7.00
N ARG A 92 23.63 1.09 5.83
CA ARG A 92 24.75 0.92 4.91
C ARG A 92 25.20 2.25 4.33
N ASN A 93 24.27 3.09 3.89
CA ASN A 93 24.54 4.42 3.34
C ASN A 93 25.10 5.38 4.40
N ALA A 94 24.59 5.34 5.62
CA ALA A 94 25.11 6.12 6.75
C ALA A 94 26.59 5.82 6.97
N THR A 95 26.95 4.53 7.01
CA THR A 95 28.34 4.09 7.12
C THR A 95 29.20 4.59 5.95
N ARG A 96 28.69 4.56 4.71
CA ARG A 96 29.40 5.08 3.52
C ARG A 96 29.56 6.60 3.54
N ALA A 97 28.65 7.32 4.18
CA ALA A 97 28.64 8.77 4.29
C ALA A 97 29.35 9.28 5.56
N GLY A 98 29.94 8.41 6.37
CA GLY A 98 30.59 8.79 7.64
C GLY A 98 29.61 9.17 8.76
N ILE A 99 28.33 8.87 8.61
CA ILE A 99 27.27 9.17 9.59
C ILE A 99 27.07 7.96 10.51
N PRO A 100 27.06 8.13 11.84
CA PRO A 100 26.71 7.07 12.77
C PRO A 100 25.35 6.44 12.46
N ARG A 101 25.28 5.11 12.42
CA ARG A 101 24.07 4.34 12.04
C ARG A 101 22.86 4.68 12.93
N ASP A 102 23.10 5.04 14.18
CA ASP A 102 22.06 5.39 15.15
C ASP A 102 21.23 6.59 14.71
N TYR A 103 21.83 7.56 14.02
CA TYR A 103 21.10 8.69 13.44
C TYR A 103 20.16 8.25 12.32
N ALA A 104 20.61 7.33 11.45
CA ALA A 104 19.77 6.78 10.38
C ALA A 104 18.61 5.95 10.94
N PHE A 105 18.85 5.09 11.92
CA PHE A 105 17.78 4.33 12.58
C PHE A 105 16.79 5.25 13.30
N SER A 106 17.27 6.20 14.09
CA SER A 106 16.41 7.14 14.81
C SER A 106 15.57 8.01 13.86
N ALA A 107 16.17 8.47 12.75
CA ALA A 107 15.44 9.20 11.72
C ALA A 107 14.38 8.32 11.04
N ALA A 108 14.70 7.06 10.72
CA ALA A 108 13.73 6.12 10.18
C ALA A 108 12.55 5.89 11.14
N PHE A 109 12.82 5.70 12.44
CA PHE A 109 11.75 5.57 13.44
C PHE A 109 10.93 6.85 13.59
N ALA A 110 11.56 8.03 13.57
CA ALA A 110 10.85 9.30 13.60
C ALA A 110 9.95 9.49 12.37
N MET A 111 10.41 9.10 11.19
CA MET A 111 9.62 9.11 9.95
C MET A 111 8.45 8.12 10.01
N LEU A 112 8.67 6.90 10.52
CA LEU A 112 7.61 5.90 10.67
C LEU A 112 6.56 6.34 11.69
N ALA A 113 6.98 6.84 12.86
CA ALA A 113 6.09 7.34 13.90
C ALA A 113 5.29 8.56 13.41
N GLY A 114 5.99 9.56 12.85
CA GLY A 114 5.38 10.74 12.27
C GLY A 114 4.42 10.38 11.14
N GLY A 115 4.79 9.44 10.27
CA GLY A 115 3.94 8.98 9.18
C GLY A 115 2.70 8.24 9.67
N PHE A 116 2.82 7.37 10.67
CA PHE A 116 1.65 6.70 11.25
C PHE A 116 0.67 7.70 11.88
N ILE A 117 1.20 8.63 12.69
CA ILE A 117 0.41 9.68 13.34
C ILE A 117 -0.25 10.57 12.28
N GLY A 118 0.53 11.05 11.31
CA GLY A 118 0.03 11.91 10.23
C GLY A 118 -1.02 11.22 9.37
N ALA A 119 -0.83 9.95 9.01
CA ALA A 119 -1.80 9.18 8.22
C ALA A 119 -3.14 9.03 8.93
N ARG A 120 -3.12 8.84 10.25
CA ARG A 120 -4.35 8.76 11.06
C ARG A 120 -5.01 10.11 11.24
N LEU A 121 -4.24 11.15 11.58
CA LEU A 121 -4.78 12.50 11.76
C LEU A 121 -5.43 13.01 10.47
N PHE A 122 -4.79 12.80 9.32
CA PHE A 122 -5.34 13.23 8.04
C PHE A 122 -6.63 12.48 7.68
N TYR A 123 -6.70 11.17 7.96
CA TYR A 123 -7.96 10.41 7.81
C TYR A 123 -9.09 11.00 8.66
N VAL A 124 -8.79 11.32 9.93
CA VAL A 124 -9.77 11.90 10.84
C VAL A 124 -10.22 13.29 10.38
N ILE A 125 -9.33 14.08 9.79
CA ILE A 125 -9.66 15.40 9.24
C ILE A 125 -10.57 15.25 8.01
N GLU A 126 -10.26 14.31 7.12
CA GLU A 126 -11.02 14.07 5.88
C GLU A 126 -12.43 13.52 6.15
N TYR A 127 -12.56 12.59 7.11
CA TYR A 127 -13.82 11.93 7.46
C TYR A 127 -14.36 12.40 8.81
N PHE A 128 -14.09 13.64 9.21
CA PHE A 128 -14.39 14.13 10.57
C PHE A 128 -15.86 13.99 10.96
N ASP A 129 -16.77 14.15 10.00
CA ASP A 129 -18.20 14.03 10.22
C ASP A 129 -18.61 12.62 10.69
N ASP A 130 -17.91 11.57 10.23
CA ASP A 130 -18.14 10.18 10.66
C ASP A 130 -17.64 9.91 12.10
N PHE A 131 -16.73 10.75 12.61
CA PHE A 131 -16.15 10.61 13.95
C PHE A 131 -16.87 11.46 15.01
N ARG A 132 -17.76 12.37 14.60
CA ARG A 132 -18.41 13.31 15.50
C ARG A 132 -19.49 12.62 16.33
N ALA A 133 -19.16 12.27 17.58
CA ALA A 133 -20.10 11.75 18.56
C ALA A 133 -20.74 12.87 19.41
N GLU A 134 -21.76 12.53 20.19
CA GLU A 134 -22.44 13.45 21.11
C GLU A 134 -21.51 13.98 22.23
N THR A 135 -20.43 13.26 22.55
CA THR A 135 -19.44 13.66 23.56
C THR A 135 -18.01 13.54 23.06
N TRP A 136 -17.15 14.49 23.47
CA TRP A 136 -15.73 14.53 23.09
C TRP A 136 -14.94 13.28 23.52
N GLY A 137 -15.30 12.66 24.65
CA GLY A 137 -14.66 11.42 25.11
C GLY A 137 -14.88 10.25 24.14
N GLN A 138 -16.08 10.15 23.56
CA GLN A 138 -16.40 9.12 22.55
C GLN A 138 -15.72 9.43 21.21
N THR A 139 -15.67 10.71 20.81
CA THR A 139 -14.93 11.16 19.61
C THR A 139 -13.45 10.82 19.71
N ILE A 140 -12.79 11.12 20.84
CA ILE A 140 -11.37 10.80 21.04
C ILE A 140 -11.16 9.28 21.05
N ALA A 141 -12.02 8.52 21.71
CA ALA A 141 -11.96 7.07 21.68
C ALA A 141 -12.06 6.54 20.24
N ALA A 142 -13.00 7.05 19.42
CA ALA A 142 -13.13 6.67 18.02
C ALA A 142 -11.89 7.05 17.18
N VAL A 143 -11.32 8.22 17.40
CA VAL A 143 -10.07 8.65 16.76
C VAL A 143 -8.92 7.69 17.09
N LEU A 144 -8.82 7.22 18.33
CA LEU A 144 -7.77 6.29 18.78
C LEU A 144 -7.98 4.83 18.33
N ARG A 145 -9.14 4.48 17.76
CA ARG A 145 -9.39 3.14 17.19
C ARG A 145 -8.72 2.96 15.82
N TYR A 146 -7.40 3.10 15.79
CA TYR A 146 -6.60 2.93 14.56
C TYR A 146 -6.59 1.48 14.04
N TYR A 147 -6.89 0.50 14.89
CA TYR A 147 -6.91 -0.92 14.54
C TYR A 147 -8.09 -1.30 13.62
N GLU A 148 -9.09 -0.43 13.50
CA GLU A 148 -10.24 -0.63 12.59
C GLU A 148 -9.91 -0.23 11.14
N GLY A 149 -8.71 0.33 10.90
CA GLY A 149 -8.27 0.86 9.62
C GLY A 149 -8.37 2.39 9.56
N GLY A 150 -8.37 2.95 8.35
CA GLY A 150 -8.46 4.41 8.14
C GLY A 150 -7.11 5.11 8.32
N LEU A 151 -6.25 4.94 7.32
CA LEU A 151 -4.96 5.63 7.18
C LEU A 151 -4.89 6.22 5.78
N VAL A 152 -4.60 7.52 5.68
CA VAL A 152 -4.44 8.20 4.40
C VAL A 152 -2.96 8.37 4.07
N VAL A 153 -2.57 7.96 2.87
CA VAL A 153 -1.17 8.00 2.42
C VAL A 153 -0.61 9.43 2.42
N TYR A 154 -1.41 10.43 2.05
CA TYR A 154 -1.00 11.84 2.07
C TYR A 154 -0.62 12.31 3.48
N GLY A 155 -1.44 11.98 4.48
CA GLY A 155 -1.13 12.24 5.88
C GLY A 155 0.16 11.55 6.33
N GLY A 156 0.41 10.33 5.83
CA GLY A 156 1.64 9.60 6.13
C GLY A 156 2.90 10.23 5.54
N LEU A 157 2.83 10.74 4.32
CA LEU A 157 3.93 11.46 3.69
C LEU A 157 4.24 12.76 4.43
N ILE A 158 3.21 13.55 4.75
CA ILE A 158 3.35 14.83 5.47
C ILE A 158 3.91 14.56 6.88
N GLY A 159 3.29 13.66 7.63
CA GLY A 159 3.69 13.33 8.99
C GLY A 159 5.09 12.73 9.06
N GLY A 160 5.48 11.89 8.10
CA GLY A 160 6.83 11.33 8.01
C GLY A 160 7.88 12.39 7.70
N THR A 161 7.55 13.34 6.81
CA THR A 161 8.42 14.48 6.48
C THR A 161 8.61 15.39 7.70
N VAL A 162 7.52 15.73 8.41
CA VAL A 162 7.58 16.49 9.66
C VAL A 162 8.39 15.74 10.71
N GLY A 163 8.19 14.44 10.87
CA GLY A 163 8.96 13.60 11.80
C GLY A 163 10.46 13.63 11.53
N PHE A 164 10.87 13.55 10.25
CA PHE A 164 12.26 13.67 9.84
C PHE A 164 12.86 15.04 10.19
N PHE A 165 12.22 16.12 9.76
CA PHE A 165 12.74 17.47 9.99
C PHE A 165 12.73 17.84 11.47
N LEU A 166 11.70 17.46 12.22
CA LEU A 166 11.64 17.64 13.67
C LEU A 166 12.79 16.90 14.36
N TYR A 167 13.04 15.65 14.01
CA TYR A 167 14.16 14.88 14.56
C TYR A 167 15.52 15.52 14.28
N THR A 168 15.80 15.88 13.03
CA THR A 168 17.07 16.51 12.65
C THR A 168 17.25 17.88 13.31
N TRP A 169 16.18 18.66 13.44
CA TRP A 169 16.18 19.95 14.13
C TRP A 169 16.47 19.80 15.62
N LEU A 170 15.77 18.90 16.31
CA LEU A 170 15.98 18.64 17.74
C LEU A 170 17.39 18.12 18.05
N ARG A 171 18.00 17.40 17.12
CA ARG A 171 19.33 16.80 17.28
C ARG A 171 20.46 17.58 16.62
N LYS A 172 20.15 18.74 16.00
CA LYS A 172 21.10 19.61 15.29
C LYS A 172 21.94 18.86 14.24
N ILE A 173 21.32 17.92 13.53
CA ILE A 173 21.95 17.13 12.48
C ILE A 173 21.73 17.86 11.14
N ASP A 174 22.73 17.83 10.25
CA ASP A 174 22.56 18.29 8.88
C ASP A 174 21.49 17.44 8.15
N SER A 175 20.31 18.03 8.00
CA SER A 175 19.14 17.36 7.45
C SER A 175 19.32 16.98 5.99
N LEU A 176 20.04 17.77 5.19
CA LEU A 176 20.26 17.50 3.77
C LEU A 176 21.21 16.31 3.58
N ASN A 177 22.27 16.27 4.40
CA ASN A 177 23.20 15.14 4.40
C ASN A 177 22.53 13.83 4.83
N LEU A 178 21.69 13.88 5.87
CA LEU A 178 20.94 12.70 6.30
C LEU A 178 19.87 12.30 5.29
N LEU A 179 19.24 13.27 4.60
CA LEU A 179 18.22 12.99 3.61
C LEU A 179 18.79 12.26 2.38
N ASP A 180 20.01 12.60 1.95
CA ASP A 180 20.71 11.86 0.89
C ASP A 180 20.93 10.38 1.25
N VAL A 181 21.27 10.12 2.52
CA VAL A 181 21.45 8.76 3.05
C VAL A 181 20.13 8.00 3.08
N MET A 182 19.03 8.69 3.42
CA MET A 182 17.69 8.12 3.54
C MET A 182 16.96 7.95 2.20
N ALA A 183 17.28 8.74 1.16
CA ALA A 183 16.57 8.71 -0.12
C ALA A 183 16.55 7.31 -0.80
N PRO A 184 17.68 6.58 -0.93
CA PRO A 184 17.65 5.22 -1.46
C PRO A 184 16.84 4.26 -0.58
N ALA A 185 16.84 4.46 0.74
CA ALA A 185 16.08 3.66 1.70
C ALA A 185 14.57 3.88 1.58
N MET A 186 14.12 5.09 1.27
CA MET A 186 12.72 5.38 0.97
C MET A 186 12.28 4.71 -0.34
N ALA A 187 13.12 4.77 -1.38
CA ALA A 187 12.83 4.16 -2.67
C ALA A 187 12.69 2.63 -2.60
N ILE A 188 13.51 1.95 -1.78
CA ILE A 188 13.41 0.49 -1.63
C ILE A 188 12.14 0.09 -0.86
N GLY A 189 11.76 0.90 0.14
CA GLY A 189 10.48 0.75 0.84
C GLY A 189 9.30 0.87 -0.11
N LEU A 190 9.34 1.83 -1.04
CA LEU A 190 8.34 1.97 -2.11
C LEU A 190 8.31 0.75 -3.02
N ALA A 191 9.46 0.19 -3.41
CA ALA A 191 9.54 -0.97 -4.30
C ALA A 191 8.78 -2.17 -3.74
N PHE A 192 9.04 -2.53 -2.48
CA PHE A 192 8.32 -3.61 -1.80
C PHE A 192 6.87 -3.23 -1.49
N GLY A 193 6.59 -1.98 -1.12
CA GLY A 193 5.23 -1.49 -0.92
C GLY A 193 4.34 -1.72 -2.15
N ARG A 194 4.87 -1.52 -3.36
CA ARG A 194 4.15 -1.77 -4.62
C ARG A 194 3.91 -3.25 -4.91
N ILE A 195 4.83 -4.13 -4.52
CA ILE A 195 4.57 -5.58 -4.52
C ILE A 195 3.45 -5.92 -3.53
N GLY A 196 3.44 -5.26 -2.36
CA GLY A 196 2.33 -5.34 -1.42
C GLY A 196 0.99 -4.95 -2.06
N CYS A 197 0.94 -3.87 -2.83
CA CYS A 197 -0.27 -3.46 -3.58
C CYS A 197 -0.72 -4.53 -4.58
N LEU A 198 0.22 -5.17 -5.28
CA LEU A 198 -0.09 -6.27 -6.21
C LEU A 198 -0.75 -7.44 -5.46
N MET A 199 -0.19 -7.85 -4.32
CA MET A 199 -0.77 -8.92 -3.48
C MET A 199 -2.15 -8.54 -2.92
N ASN A 200 -2.39 -7.25 -2.74
CA ASN A 200 -3.67 -6.73 -2.28
C ASN A 200 -4.71 -6.62 -3.41
N GLY A 201 -4.26 -6.61 -4.67
CA GLY A 201 -5.09 -6.36 -5.85
C GLY A 201 -5.54 -4.91 -5.99
N CYS A 202 -4.77 -3.94 -5.48
CA CYS A 202 -5.08 -2.50 -5.62
C CYS A 202 -4.09 -1.77 -6.55
N CYS A 203 -4.47 -0.58 -7.02
CA CYS A 203 -3.66 0.28 -7.90
C CYS A 203 -3.29 -0.38 -9.25
N TRP A 204 -4.27 -0.99 -9.93
CA TRP A 204 -4.08 -1.62 -11.23
C TRP A 204 -4.15 -0.60 -12.37
N GLY A 205 -3.65 -0.99 -13.55
CA GLY A 205 -3.75 -0.17 -14.75
C GLY A 205 -5.01 -0.45 -15.58
N GLY A 206 -5.15 0.24 -16.71
CA GLY A 206 -6.26 0.04 -17.64
C GLY A 206 -6.36 -1.39 -18.18
N VAL A 207 -7.54 -1.73 -18.73
CA VAL A 207 -7.77 -2.99 -19.44
C VAL A 207 -6.81 -3.07 -20.62
N CYS A 208 -6.09 -4.18 -20.75
CA CYS A 208 -5.11 -4.39 -21.80
C CYS A 208 -5.04 -5.85 -22.23
N GLU A 209 -4.74 -6.08 -23.50
CA GLU A 209 -4.44 -7.41 -24.01
C GLU A 209 -2.93 -7.54 -24.25
N GLY A 210 -2.34 -8.67 -23.84
CA GLY A 210 -0.91 -8.92 -24.03
C GLY A 210 -0.33 -9.91 -23.03
N ALA A 211 0.89 -10.36 -23.29
CA ALA A 211 1.58 -11.38 -22.47
C ALA A 211 1.85 -10.93 -21.03
N MET A 212 1.97 -9.62 -20.80
CA MET A 212 2.22 -9.04 -19.47
C MET A 212 0.95 -8.68 -18.70
N ALA A 213 -0.24 -8.87 -19.30
CA ALA A 213 -1.49 -8.54 -18.64
C ALA A 213 -1.79 -9.52 -17.51
N ILE A 214 -2.28 -9.00 -16.39
CA ILE A 214 -2.64 -9.81 -15.22
C ILE A 214 -4.15 -9.82 -15.00
N ARG A 215 -4.65 -10.90 -14.41
CA ARG A 215 -6.06 -11.04 -14.05
C ARG A 215 -6.22 -11.39 -12.59
N PHE A 216 -7.22 -10.81 -11.95
CA PHE A 216 -7.44 -10.97 -10.52
C PHE A 216 -8.67 -11.86 -10.23
N PRO A 217 -8.67 -12.58 -9.10
CA PRO A 217 -9.77 -13.46 -8.73
C PRO A 217 -11.03 -12.69 -8.27
N PRO A 218 -12.19 -13.36 -8.15
CA PRO A 218 -13.41 -12.78 -7.61
C PRO A 218 -13.21 -12.17 -6.20
N GLY A 219 -13.85 -11.03 -5.97
CA GLY A 219 -13.74 -10.28 -4.71
C GLY A 219 -12.45 -9.45 -4.57
N SER A 220 -11.62 -9.38 -5.61
CA SER A 220 -10.56 -8.40 -5.73
C SER A 220 -11.11 -7.05 -6.24
N PRO A 221 -10.49 -5.91 -5.88
CA PRO A 221 -10.92 -4.60 -6.37
C PRO A 221 -11.12 -4.48 -7.90
N PRO A 222 -10.21 -4.93 -8.78
CA PRO A 222 -10.42 -4.88 -10.23
C PRO A 222 -11.58 -5.76 -10.70
N TYR A 223 -11.78 -6.93 -10.09
CA TYR A 223 -12.90 -7.79 -10.43
C TYR A 223 -14.24 -7.13 -10.09
N VAL A 224 -14.34 -6.58 -8.88
CA VAL A 224 -15.53 -5.85 -8.40
C VAL A 224 -15.78 -4.63 -9.30
N ARG A 225 -14.72 -3.88 -9.64
CA ARG A 225 -14.85 -2.70 -10.49
C ARG A 225 -15.41 -3.04 -11.87
N HIS A 226 -14.91 -4.08 -12.53
CA HIS A 226 -15.42 -4.48 -13.85
C HIS A 226 -16.86 -5.03 -13.78
N LEU A 227 -17.30 -5.55 -12.63
CA LEU A 227 -18.70 -5.92 -12.42
C LEU A 227 -19.59 -4.68 -12.25
N GLU A 228 -19.16 -3.71 -11.44
CA GLU A 228 -19.86 -2.44 -11.22
C GLU A 228 -20.01 -1.62 -12.49
N THR A 229 -19.00 -1.62 -13.36
CA THR A 229 -19.05 -0.91 -14.64
C THR A 229 -19.77 -1.69 -15.74
N GLY A 230 -20.13 -2.96 -15.50
CA GLY A 230 -20.74 -3.85 -16.49
C GLY A 230 -19.77 -4.45 -17.50
N GLU A 231 -18.51 -4.02 -17.51
CA GLU A 231 -17.50 -4.44 -18.47
C GLU A 231 -17.22 -5.96 -18.42
N LEU A 232 -17.28 -6.56 -17.22
CA LEU A 232 -17.09 -8.01 -17.08
C LEU A 232 -18.25 -8.82 -17.69
N LEU A 233 -19.44 -8.20 -17.77
CA LEU A 233 -20.63 -8.77 -18.39
C LEU A 233 -20.71 -8.40 -19.89
N GLY A 234 -19.81 -7.52 -20.35
CA GLY A 234 -19.67 -7.00 -21.71
C GLY A 234 -20.73 -5.98 -22.09
N PHE A 235 -21.01 -5.03 -21.18
CA PHE A 235 -21.73 -3.79 -21.50
C PHE A 235 -21.06 -2.59 -20.84
N HIS A 236 -21.28 -1.40 -21.39
CA HIS A 236 -20.72 -0.15 -20.89
C HIS A 236 -21.82 0.83 -20.52
N LEU A 237 -21.61 1.57 -19.44
CA LEU A 237 -22.56 2.49 -18.86
C LEU A 237 -22.06 3.93 -18.91
N GLU A 238 -22.98 4.86 -19.17
CA GLU A 238 -22.81 6.28 -18.90
C GLU A 238 -23.90 6.77 -17.94
N THR A 239 -23.53 7.70 -17.07
CA THR A 239 -24.46 8.34 -16.14
C THR A 239 -25.37 9.30 -16.90
N HIS A 240 -26.68 9.13 -16.77
CA HIS A 240 -27.64 10.01 -17.41
C HIS A 240 -27.85 11.29 -16.57
N PRO A 241 -27.98 12.49 -17.20
CA PRO A 241 -28.17 13.76 -16.47
C PRO A 241 -29.41 13.83 -15.56
N ARG A 242 -30.42 12.97 -15.84
CA ARG A 242 -31.65 12.87 -15.04
C ARG A 242 -31.64 11.72 -14.01
N GLY A 243 -30.47 11.14 -13.73
CA GLY A 243 -30.30 9.96 -12.89
C GLY A 243 -30.43 8.65 -13.66
N GLY A 244 -29.81 7.59 -13.13
CA GLY A 244 -29.74 6.25 -13.75
C GLY A 244 -28.57 6.08 -14.72
N TRP A 245 -28.46 4.86 -15.26
CA TRP A 245 -27.39 4.49 -16.21
C TRP A 245 -27.98 4.11 -17.57
N VAL A 246 -27.35 4.58 -18.64
CA VAL A 246 -27.71 4.19 -20.02
C VAL A 246 -26.64 3.27 -20.58
N VAL A 247 -27.06 2.19 -21.21
CA VAL A 247 -26.17 1.27 -21.91
C VAL A 247 -25.71 1.92 -23.22
N THR A 248 -24.43 2.27 -23.30
CA THR A 248 -23.85 2.94 -24.48
C THR A 248 -23.34 1.93 -25.51
N ARG A 249 -22.92 0.76 -25.04
CA ARG A 249 -22.36 -0.32 -25.85
C ARG A 249 -22.61 -1.67 -25.19
N VAL A 250 -22.87 -2.69 -26.00
CA VAL A 250 -22.93 -4.10 -25.59
C VAL A 250 -22.06 -4.89 -26.56
N ASP A 251 -21.17 -5.73 -26.03
CA ASP A 251 -20.27 -6.53 -26.86
C ASP A 251 -20.98 -7.76 -27.44
N PRO A 252 -20.88 -8.06 -28.76
CA PRO A 252 -21.73 -9.03 -29.44
C PRO A 252 -21.69 -10.48 -28.92
N ASN A 253 -20.63 -10.86 -28.19
CA ASN A 253 -20.43 -12.22 -27.67
C ASN A 253 -20.52 -12.29 -26.13
N SER A 254 -21.01 -11.24 -25.48
CA SER A 254 -21.01 -11.13 -24.03
C SER A 254 -22.22 -11.79 -23.35
N LEU A 255 -22.13 -11.94 -22.02
CA LEU A 255 -23.24 -12.41 -21.20
C LEU A 255 -24.45 -11.47 -21.31
N ALA A 256 -24.20 -10.15 -21.40
CA ALA A 256 -25.25 -9.15 -21.57
C ALA A 256 -25.93 -9.23 -22.93
N ALA A 257 -25.18 -9.45 -24.02
CA ALA A 257 -25.77 -9.65 -25.35
C ALA A 257 -26.66 -10.90 -25.40
N ARG A 258 -26.22 -12.00 -24.78
CA ARG A 258 -27.02 -13.24 -24.66
C ARG A 258 -28.27 -13.06 -23.80
N GLY A 259 -28.20 -12.19 -22.80
CA GLY A 259 -29.35 -11.77 -22.00
C GLY A 259 -30.34 -10.87 -22.76
N GLY A 260 -29.98 -10.36 -23.94
CA GLY A 260 -30.84 -9.49 -24.73
C GLY A 260 -30.73 -8.01 -24.37
N LEU A 261 -29.72 -7.60 -23.60
CA LEU A 261 -29.43 -6.20 -23.32
C LEU A 261 -28.98 -5.50 -24.60
N LYS A 262 -29.51 -4.30 -24.86
CA LYS A 262 -29.23 -3.52 -26.07
C LYS A 262 -28.68 -2.14 -25.72
N LYS A 263 -28.00 -1.56 -26.71
CA LYS A 263 -27.60 -0.15 -26.65
C LYS A 263 -28.85 0.72 -26.56
N GLY A 264 -28.87 1.65 -25.62
CA GLY A 264 -29.99 2.56 -25.35
C GLY A 264 -30.83 2.14 -24.13
N ASP A 265 -30.71 0.89 -23.67
CA ASP A 265 -31.44 0.41 -22.51
C ASP A 265 -31.05 1.22 -21.26
N ARG A 266 -32.05 1.54 -20.44
CA ARG A 266 -31.85 2.26 -19.18
C ARG A 266 -31.86 1.28 -18.02
N ILE A 267 -30.75 1.20 -17.29
CA ILE A 267 -30.66 0.38 -16.09
C ILE A 267 -31.16 1.18 -14.90
N VAL A 268 -32.22 0.67 -14.28
CA VAL A 268 -32.83 1.25 -13.07
C VAL A 268 -32.28 0.62 -11.80
N GLN A 269 -31.85 -0.64 -11.87
CA GLN A 269 -31.26 -1.36 -10.74
C GLN A 269 -30.10 -2.23 -11.22
N LEU A 270 -28.92 -2.03 -10.64
CA LEU A 270 -27.77 -2.93 -10.74
C LEU A 270 -27.39 -3.36 -9.34
N GLN A 271 -27.66 -4.62 -9.01
CA GLN A 271 -27.34 -5.20 -7.71
C GLN A 271 -26.24 -6.23 -7.88
N ILE A 272 -25.19 -6.10 -7.06
CA ILE A 272 -24.05 -7.01 -7.04
C ILE A 272 -23.98 -7.63 -5.64
N ALA A 273 -23.63 -8.92 -5.57
CA ALA A 273 -23.45 -9.62 -4.31
C ALA A 273 -22.39 -8.94 -3.42
N SER A 274 -22.52 -9.17 -2.11
CA SER A 274 -21.62 -8.59 -1.15
C SER A 274 -20.17 -8.98 -1.42
N LEU A 275 -19.23 -8.11 -1.04
CA LEU A 275 -17.79 -8.41 -1.16
C LEU A 275 -17.42 -9.73 -0.47
N LYS A 276 -18.09 -10.10 0.63
CA LYS A 276 -17.86 -11.38 1.33
C LYS A 276 -18.24 -12.57 0.44
N THR A 277 -19.40 -12.50 -0.21
CA THR A 277 -19.89 -13.52 -1.15
C THR A 277 -18.94 -13.67 -2.33
N LEU A 278 -18.56 -12.56 -2.97
CA LEU A 278 -17.60 -12.58 -4.09
C LEU A 278 -16.25 -13.18 -3.71
N GLN A 279 -15.77 -12.92 -2.49
CA GLN A 279 -14.52 -13.50 -1.98
C GLN A 279 -14.64 -14.99 -1.65
N GLN A 280 -15.80 -15.46 -1.21
CA GLN A 280 -16.05 -16.90 -1.00
C GLN A 280 -16.03 -17.64 -2.33
N ILE A 281 -16.71 -17.09 -3.36
CA ILE A 281 -16.70 -17.62 -4.73
C ILE A 281 -15.26 -17.72 -5.26
N GLY A 282 -14.44 -16.69 -5.03
CA GLY A 282 -13.05 -16.70 -5.46
C GLY A 282 -12.16 -17.74 -4.78
N ARG A 283 -12.54 -18.23 -3.59
CA ARG A 283 -11.80 -19.28 -2.84
C ARG A 283 -12.28 -20.68 -3.16
N HIS A 284 -13.59 -20.84 -3.36
CA HIS A 284 -14.22 -22.12 -3.66
C HIS A 284 -15.11 -22.01 -4.90
N PRO A 285 -14.52 -22.08 -6.11
CA PRO A 285 -15.26 -21.94 -7.36
C PRO A 285 -16.33 -23.03 -7.57
N SER A 286 -16.19 -24.17 -6.88
CA SER A 286 -17.03 -25.36 -7.02
C SER A 286 -18.13 -25.51 -5.96
N SER A 287 -18.28 -24.57 -5.03
CA SER A 287 -19.50 -24.56 -4.21
C SER A 287 -20.62 -24.07 -5.13
N GLY A 288 -21.48 -24.96 -5.60
CA GLY A 288 -22.62 -24.69 -6.49
C GLY A 288 -23.69 -23.79 -5.87
N SER A 289 -23.28 -22.61 -5.39
CA SER A 289 -24.15 -21.57 -4.90
C SER A 289 -24.96 -21.06 -6.09
N GLN A 290 -26.24 -21.44 -6.16
CA GLN A 290 -27.24 -20.77 -7.00
C GLN A 290 -27.56 -19.35 -6.52
N GLU A 291 -26.65 -18.74 -5.75
CA GLU A 291 -26.82 -17.40 -5.23
C GLU A 291 -26.63 -16.41 -6.39
N VAL A 292 -27.64 -15.56 -6.60
CA VAL A 292 -27.61 -14.53 -7.64
C VAL A 292 -26.49 -13.56 -7.30
N VAL A 293 -25.49 -13.48 -8.17
CA VAL A 293 -24.30 -12.65 -7.97
C VAL A 293 -24.49 -11.27 -8.57
N VAL A 294 -25.17 -11.19 -9.71
CA VAL A 294 -25.51 -9.92 -10.35
C VAL A 294 -26.95 -9.94 -10.81
N ARG A 295 -27.69 -8.86 -10.54
CA ARG A 295 -29.04 -8.61 -11.03
C ARG A 295 -29.10 -7.25 -11.69
N VAL A 296 -29.54 -7.21 -12.95
CA VAL A 296 -29.77 -6.00 -13.74
C VAL A 296 -31.24 -5.92 -14.09
N VAL A 297 -31.85 -4.77 -13.82
CA VAL A 297 -33.24 -4.48 -14.20
C VAL A 297 -33.24 -3.23 -15.09
N THR A 298 -33.86 -3.34 -16.26
CA THR A 298 -34.05 -2.20 -17.17
C THR A 298 -35.39 -1.51 -16.94
N GLN A 299 -35.50 -0.26 -17.38
CA GLN A 299 -36.75 0.51 -17.34
C GLN A 299 -37.88 -0.15 -18.16
N GLU A 300 -37.52 -0.92 -19.18
CA GLU A 300 -38.45 -1.66 -20.05
C GLU A 300 -38.89 -3.00 -19.44
N GLY A 301 -38.45 -3.32 -18.21
CA GLY A 301 -38.83 -4.53 -17.49
C GLY A 301 -37.98 -5.76 -17.81
N LEU A 302 -36.89 -5.62 -18.56
CA LEU A 302 -35.93 -6.71 -18.75
C LEU A 302 -35.18 -6.95 -17.45
N GLU A 303 -35.27 -8.17 -16.92
CA GLU A 303 -34.56 -8.60 -15.72
C GLU A 303 -33.53 -9.68 -16.09
N LEU A 304 -32.26 -9.40 -15.83
CA LEU A 304 -31.15 -10.31 -16.08
C LEU A 304 -30.48 -10.66 -14.75
N THR A 305 -30.33 -11.95 -14.50
CA THR A 305 -29.65 -12.46 -13.32
C THR A 305 -28.53 -13.41 -13.73
N TRP A 306 -27.37 -13.24 -13.11
CA TRP A 306 -26.22 -14.12 -13.30
C TRP A 306 -25.78 -14.73 -11.98
N THR A 307 -25.57 -16.04 -12.01
CA THR A 307 -25.05 -16.84 -10.90
C THR A 307 -23.53 -16.98 -10.97
N ALA A 308 -22.91 -17.46 -9.90
CA ALA A 308 -21.45 -17.52 -9.77
C ALA A 308 -20.75 -18.39 -10.85
N ASP A 309 -21.42 -19.42 -11.33
CA ASP A 309 -20.97 -20.35 -12.38
C ASP A 309 -21.02 -19.75 -13.78
N GLN A 310 -21.90 -18.79 -14.01
CA GLN A 310 -22.04 -18.09 -15.29
C GLN A 310 -21.03 -16.96 -15.45
N LEU A 311 -20.48 -16.45 -14.35
CA LEU A 311 -19.53 -15.34 -14.37
C LEU A 311 -18.11 -15.80 -14.68
N PRO A 312 -17.31 -14.97 -15.38
CA PRO A 312 -15.89 -15.24 -15.54
C PRO A 312 -15.19 -15.39 -14.19
N HIS A 313 -14.38 -16.42 -14.00
CA HIS A 313 -13.65 -16.65 -12.74
C HIS A 313 -12.48 -15.67 -12.50
N ARG A 314 -12.28 -14.68 -13.37
CA ARG A 314 -11.18 -13.73 -13.34
C ARG A 314 -11.64 -12.39 -13.89
N SER A 315 -11.00 -11.31 -13.44
CA SER A 315 -11.22 -9.97 -13.99
C SER A 315 -10.82 -9.92 -15.46
N LEU A 316 -11.24 -8.87 -16.16
CA LEU A 316 -10.62 -8.49 -17.43
C LEU A 316 -9.10 -8.35 -17.25
N PRO A 317 -8.31 -8.64 -18.30
CA PRO A 317 -6.87 -8.48 -18.27
C PRO A 317 -6.51 -6.99 -18.14
N VAL A 318 -5.66 -6.67 -17.16
CA VAL A 318 -5.28 -5.29 -16.85
C VAL A 318 -3.77 -5.13 -16.83
N HIS A 319 -3.29 -3.92 -17.08
CA HIS A 319 -1.88 -3.59 -16.95
C HIS A 319 -1.42 -3.79 -15.49
N PRO A 320 -0.31 -4.51 -15.24
CA PRO A 320 0.26 -4.69 -13.92
C PRO A 320 1.04 -3.42 -13.48
N ALA A 321 0.34 -2.29 -13.36
CA ALA A 321 0.94 -1.00 -12.99
C ALA A 321 1.76 -1.07 -11.69
N GLN A 322 1.38 -1.96 -10.77
CA GLN A 322 2.11 -2.23 -9.53
C GLN A 322 3.49 -2.85 -9.78
N VAL A 323 3.62 -3.75 -10.75
CA VAL A 323 4.89 -4.37 -11.15
C VAL A 323 5.78 -3.31 -11.79
N TYR A 324 5.24 -2.50 -12.70
CA TYR A 324 5.98 -1.40 -13.31
C TYR A 324 6.48 -0.40 -12.26
N ALA A 325 5.63 -0.04 -11.30
CA ALA A 325 5.99 0.83 -10.19
C ALA A 325 7.09 0.23 -9.30
N SER A 326 7.02 -1.07 -9.01
CA SER A 326 8.01 -1.77 -8.20
C SER A 326 9.37 -1.85 -8.90
N LEU A 327 9.40 -2.23 -10.19
CA LEU A 327 10.61 -2.26 -11.01
C LEU A 327 11.26 -0.87 -11.10
N ASN A 328 10.45 0.15 -11.36
CA ASN A 328 10.90 1.54 -11.38
C ASN A 328 11.47 1.98 -10.01
N ALA A 329 10.84 1.59 -8.91
CA ALA A 329 11.34 1.91 -7.58
C ALA A 329 12.65 1.17 -7.24
N PHE A 330 12.83 -0.09 -7.65
CA PHE A 330 14.11 -0.79 -7.53
C PHE A 330 15.21 -0.10 -8.36
N LEU A 331 14.90 0.29 -9.60
CA LEU A 331 15.82 1.04 -10.45
C LEU A 331 16.19 2.38 -9.80
N LEU A 332 15.19 3.10 -9.28
CA LEU A 332 15.41 4.35 -8.55
C LEU A 332 16.30 4.13 -7.33
N THR A 333 16.06 3.09 -6.52
CA THR A 333 16.95 2.74 -5.40
C THR A 333 18.38 2.53 -5.88
N ALA A 334 18.58 1.74 -6.93
CA ALA A 334 19.91 1.45 -7.47
C ALA A 334 20.61 2.73 -7.94
N LEU A 335 19.91 3.57 -8.71
CA LEU A 335 20.45 4.85 -9.19
C LEU A 335 20.84 5.77 -8.03
N LEU A 336 19.98 5.95 -7.02
CA LEU A 336 20.26 6.81 -5.88
C LEU A 336 21.39 6.24 -5.00
N TYR A 337 21.42 4.93 -4.80
CA TYR A 337 22.47 4.23 -4.05
C TYR A 337 23.84 4.37 -4.73
N LEU A 338 23.87 4.28 -6.06
CA LEU A 338 25.07 4.47 -6.86
C LEU A 338 25.46 5.94 -6.96
N ALA A 339 24.50 6.87 -6.97
CA ALA A 339 24.75 8.31 -7.02
C ALA A 339 25.36 8.88 -5.73
N LEU A 340 25.12 8.22 -4.58
CA LEU A 340 25.55 8.71 -3.26
C LEU A 340 27.04 9.08 -3.15
N PRO A 341 28.01 8.30 -3.66
CA PRO A 341 29.44 8.67 -3.63
C PRO A 341 29.80 9.81 -4.58
N TRP A 342 28.98 10.07 -5.60
CA TRP A 342 29.21 11.12 -6.60
C TRP A 342 28.48 12.42 -6.27
N ARG A 343 27.79 12.50 -5.13
CA ARG A 343 27.17 13.74 -4.67
C ARG A 343 28.23 14.82 -4.47
N GLN A 344 27.92 16.03 -4.91
CA GLN A 344 28.82 17.19 -4.79
C GLN A 344 28.42 18.08 -3.62
N ARG A 345 27.16 18.04 -3.23
CA ARG A 345 26.57 18.85 -2.18
C ARG A 345 25.57 18.03 -1.34
N PRO A 346 25.36 18.39 -0.07
CA PRO A 346 24.28 17.84 0.73
C PRO A 346 22.92 18.08 0.04
N GLY A 347 22.13 17.02 -0.10
CA GLY A 347 20.81 17.06 -0.71
C GLY A 347 20.77 16.73 -2.20
N ASP A 348 21.91 16.50 -2.87
CA ASP A 348 21.94 16.17 -4.31
C ASP A 348 21.19 14.85 -4.62
N VAL A 349 21.33 13.84 -3.75
CA VAL A 349 20.68 12.53 -3.96
C VAL A 349 19.19 12.65 -3.67
N ALA A 350 18.81 13.41 -2.64
CA ALA A 350 17.42 13.70 -2.35
C ALA A 350 16.76 14.49 -3.48
N ALA A 351 17.42 15.50 -4.04
CA ALA A 351 16.94 16.27 -5.18
C ALA A 351 16.81 15.40 -6.44
N LEU A 352 17.75 14.47 -6.65
CA LEU A 352 17.68 13.49 -7.73
C LEU A 352 16.46 12.58 -7.57
N MET A 353 16.16 12.10 -6.36
CA MET A 353 14.93 11.34 -6.08
C MET A 353 13.67 12.16 -6.39
N LEU A 354 13.62 13.42 -5.94
CA LEU A 354 12.53 14.35 -6.21
C LEU A 354 12.40 14.75 -7.68
N THR A 355 13.43 14.50 -8.50
CA THR A 355 13.37 14.70 -9.94
C THR A 355 12.86 13.44 -10.64
N LEU A 356 13.46 12.29 -10.37
CA LEU A 356 13.19 11.05 -11.10
C LEU A 356 11.85 10.41 -10.73
N TYR A 357 11.47 10.42 -9.45
CA TYR A 357 10.23 9.78 -9.00
C TYR A 357 8.98 10.42 -9.63
N PRO A 358 8.78 11.76 -9.59
CA PRO A 358 7.63 12.38 -10.22
C PRO A 358 7.52 12.15 -11.73
N ILE A 359 8.64 12.15 -12.46
CA ILE A 359 8.66 11.84 -13.91
C ILE A 359 8.09 10.44 -14.13
N SER A 360 8.64 9.45 -13.41
CA SER A 360 8.16 8.07 -13.52
C SER A 360 6.70 7.92 -13.09
N ARG A 361 6.23 8.72 -12.12
CA ARG A 361 4.84 8.70 -11.65
C ARG A 361 3.88 9.24 -12.71
N ILE A 362 4.23 10.33 -13.40
CA ILE A 362 3.44 10.90 -14.50
C ILE A 362 3.30 9.87 -15.63
N LEU A 363 4.40 9.23 -16.02
CA LEU A 363 4.39 8.21 -17.08
C LEU A 363 3.54 7.00 -16.69
N LEU A 364 3.66 6.52 -15.45
CA LEU A 364 2.85 5.41 -14.95
C LEU A 364 1.35 5.75 -14.92
N GLU A 365 1.02 7.01 -14.67
CA GLU A 365 -0.37 7.43 -14.59
C GLU A 365 -1.10 7.35 -15.93
N TRP A 366 -0.41 7.51 -17.06
CA TRP A 366 -1.01 7.29 -18.38
C TRP A 366 -1.42 5.83 -18.61
N ILE A 367 -0.84 4.89 -17.86
CA ILE A 367 -1.19 3.47 -17.89
C ILE A 367 -2.29 3.16 -16.86
N ARG A 368 -2.48 4.03 -15.87
CA ARG A 368 -3.47 3.85 -14.79
C ARG A 368 -4.84 4.37 -15.20
N SER A 369 -5.86 3.70 -14.68
CA SER A 369 -7.27 3.98 -14.99
C SER A 369 -8.13 4.13 -13.74
N ASP A 370 -7.52 4.21 -12.56
CA ASP A 370 -8.19 4.19 -11.26
C ASP A 370 -8.30 5.57 -10.59
N GLU A 371 -7.69 6.62 -11.15
CA GLU A 371 -7.76 7.99 -10.64
C GLU A 371 -8.43 8.92 -11.68
N PRO A 372 -9.58 9.57 -11.35
CA PRO A 372 -10.19 10.54 -12.25
C PRO A 372 -9.38 11.85 -12.29
N GLY A 373 -9.58 12.61 -13.37
CA GLY A 373 -9.07 13.98 -13.48
C GLY A 373 -9.71 14.90 -12.44
N ILE A 374 -8.93 15.85 -11.91
CA ILE A 374 -9.38 16.82 -10.90
C ILE A 374 -9.22 18.27 -11.36
N ALA A 375 -9.84 19.20 -10.62
CA ALA A 375 -9.75 20.64 -10.85
C ALA A 375 -10.16 21.10 -12.27
N GLY A 376 -11.14 20.41 -12.87
CA GLY A 376 -11.60 20.71 -14.24
C GLY A 376 -10.58 20.34 -15.33
N THR A 377 -9.54 19.57 -14.98
CA THR A 377 -8.52 19.10 -15.91
C THR A 377 -8.59 17.58 -16.08
N SER A 378 -8.00 17.07 -17.16
CA SER A 378 -7.79 15.63 -17.36
C SER A 378 -6.66 15.07 -16.49
N LEU A 379 -5.97 15.89 -15.69
CA LEU A 379 -4.84 15.48 -14.88
C LEU A 379 -5.29 14.92 -13.53
N THR A 380 -4.69 13.80 -13.14
CA THR A 380 -4.98 13.14 -11.87
C THR A 380 -4.29 13.85 -10.69
N ILE A 381 -4.72 13.54 -9.46
CA ILE A 381 -4.10 14.07 -8.24
C ILE A 381 -2.60 13.73 -8.23
N SER A 382 -2.26 12.49 -8.60
CA SER A 382 -0.88 12.03 -8.66
C SER A 382 -0.03 12.83 -9.66
N GLN A 383 -0.60 13.26 -10.79
CA GLN A 383 0.08 14.12 -11.76
C GLN A 383 0.28 15.53 -11.21
N TRP A 384 -0.74 16.14 -10.60
CA TRP A 384 -0.61 17.46 -9.97
C TRP A 384 0.45 17.50 -8.87
N VAL A 385 0.45 16.51 -7.99
CA VAL A 385 1.48 16.36 -6.94
C VAL A 385 2.86 16.19 -7.59
N SER A 386 2.96 15.41 -8.65
CA SER A 386 4.24 15.20 -9.37
C SER A 386 4.76 16.50 -10.00
N LEU A 387 3.90 17.32 -10.59
CA LEU A 387 4.28 18.63 -11.13
C LEU A 387 4.77 19.57 -10.02
N GLY A 388 4.10 19.58 -8.87
CA GLY A 388 4.53 20.35 -7.69
C GLY A 388 5.91 19.90 -7.19
N LEU A 389 6.13 18.59 -7.07
CA LEU A 389 7.43 18.03 -6.67
C LEU A 389 8.54 18.35 -7.68
N LEU A 390 8.25 18.37 -8.99
CA LEU A 390 9.20 18.78 -10.01
C LEU A 390 9.56 20.27 -9.91
N ALA A 391 8.59 21.14 -9.64
CA ALA A 391 8.87 22.55 -9.39
C ALA A 391 9.78 22.75 -8.16
N VAL A 392 9.52 22.00 -7.08
CA VAL A 392 10.39 21.98 -5.89
C VAL A 392 11.78 21.46 -6.24
N ALA A 393 11.90 20.39 -7.02
CA ALA A 393 13.19 19.85 -7.44
C ALA A 393 13.97 20.86 -8.30
N LEU A 394 13.32 21.55 -9.24
CA LEU A 394 13.95 22.59 -10.05
C LEU A 394 14.45 23.75 -9.20
N ALA A 395 13.64 24.22 -8.25
CA ALA A 395 14.06 25.24 -7.29
C ALA A 395 15.24 24.76 -6.44
N TRP A 396 15.21 23.51 -5.96
CA TRP A 396 16.30 22.90 -5.21
C TRP A 396 17.60 22.87 -6.00
N TRP A 397 17.57 22.41 -7.26
CA TRP A 397 18.74 22.41 -8.13
C TRP A 397 19.25 23.83 -8.44
N GLY A 398 18.35 24.81 -8.56
CA GLY A 398 18.72 26.22 -8.73
C GLY A 398 19.42 26.80 -7.49
N LEU A 399 18.85 26.57 -6.30
CA LEU A 399 19.37 27.07 -5.04
C LEU A 399 20.69 26.39 -4.63
N THR A 400 20.82 25.08 -4.85
CA THR A 400 22.06 24.35 -4.55
C THR A 400 23.24 24.78 -5.42
N ARG A 401 23.00 25.33 -6.63
CA ARG A 401 24.07 25.96 -7.43
C ARG A 401 24.67 27.20 -6.78
N LEU A 402 23.93 27.87 -5.90
CA LEU A 402 24.40 29.01 -5.12
C LEU A 402 25.24 28.58 -3.91
N TRP A 403 25.20 27.29 -3.53
CA TRP A 403 25.96 26.76 -2.41
C TRP A 403 27.37 26.32 -2.86
N PRO A 404 28.44 26.71 -2.13
CA PRO A 404 29.78 26.16 -2.37
C PRO A 404 29.80 24.63 -2.32
N ARG A 405 30.52 24.00 -3.25
CA ARG A 405 30.81 22.56 -3.21
C ARG A 405 31.62 22.29 -1.94
N ARG A 406 31.10 21.48 -1.01
CA ARG A 406 31.94 20.95 0.07
C ARG A 406 32.69 19.76 -0.51
N LEU A 407 33.97 19.98 -0.84
CA LEU A 407 34.95 18.88 -0.90
C LEU A 407 34.92 18.15 0.45
N GLN A 408 35.18 16.85 0.41
CA GLN A 408 34.89 15.80 1.40
C GLN A 408 35.45 15.97 2.85
N ASP A 409 35.76 17.18 3.31
CA ASP A 409 36.52 17.42 4.54
C ASP A 409 35.70 17.86 5.76
N ALA A 410 34.36 17.81 5.71
CA ALA A 410 33.56 18.02 6.91
C ALA A 410 33.31 16.68 7.62
N ALA A 411 34.34 16.18 8.31
CA ALA A 411 34.12 15.29 9.43
C ALA A 411 33.39 16.06 10.54
N ILE A 412 32.12 15.68 10.75
CA ILE A 412 31.23 16.02 11.88
C ILE A 412 30.69 17.44 11.89
#